data_AF-A0A7S3WPF5-F1
#
_entry.id   AF-A0A7S3WPF5-F1
#
_cell.length_a   1.000
_cell.length_b   1.000
_cell.length_c   1.000
_cell.angle_alpha   90.00
_cell.angle_beta   90.00
_cell.angle_gamma   90.00
#
_symmetry.space_group_name_H-M   'P 1'
#
loop_
_entity.id
_entity.type
_entity.pdbx_description
1 polymer ?
#
loop_
_entity_poly.entity_id
_entity_poly.type
_entity_poly.pdbx_seq_one_letter_code
_entity_poly.pdbx_strand_id
1 'polypeptide(L)'
;DDEANEIYTLLSENYVEDDDSMFRFDYSVPFLRWALKPPGFLRHWHLGVRVKSNMKLVGFITGIPASIQVHEPTVKMVEINFLCVHKKLRSKRLAPVLIKEITRRVNKENIWQAVYTAGVVLPRPVSECRYYHRSLNPKKLIEVGFSHLGPRMTM
;
A
#
# COMPACT_ATOMS: atom_id res chain seq x y z
N ASP A 1 10.59 15.67 -8.42
CA ASP A 1 9.13 15.81 -8.23
C ASP A 1 8.35 14.96 -9.21
N ASP A 2 8.82 14.83 -10.45
CA ASP A 2 8.21 13.97 -11.47
C ASP A 2 8.03 12.52 -11.03
N GLU A 3 9.06 11.88 -10.44
CA GLU A 3 8.95 10.49 -9.93
C GLU A 3 7.84 10.33 -8.89
N ALA A 4 7.60 11.35 -8.05
CA ALA A 4 6.55 11.29 -7.04
C ALA A 4 5.16 11.42 -7.66
N ASN A 5 5.02 12.25 -8.71
CA ASN A 5 3.79 12.36 -9.50
C ASN A 5 3.49 11.06 -10.26
N GLU A 6 4.51 10.36 -10.74
CA GLU A 6 4.32 9.05 -11.39
C GLU A 6 3.86 7.98 -10.41
N ILE A 7 4.44 7.95 -9.20
CA ILE A 7 3.99 7.05 -8.12
C ILE A 7 2.55 7.37 -7.74
N TYR A 8 2.24 8.67 -7.55
CA TYR A 8 0.88 9.13 -7.31
C TYR A 8 -0.10 8.62 -8.36
N THR A 9 0.21 8.83 -9.65
CA THR A 9 -0.62 8.41 -10.77
C THR A 9 -0.81 6.89 -10.81
N LEU A 10 0.26 6.12 -10.58
CA LEU A 10 0.17 4.66 -10.52
C LEU A 10 -0.78 4.22 -9.40
N LEU A 11 -0.65 4.80 -8.21
CA LEU A 11 -1.43 4.41 -7.04
C LEU A 11 -2.90 4.84 -7.16
N SER A 12 -3.19 6.07 -7.57
CA SER A 12 -4.58 6.56 -7.69
C SER A 12 -5.39 5.77 -8.74
N GLU A 13 -4.74 5.33 -9.82
CA GLU A 13 -5.40 4.58 -10.90
C GLU A 13 -5.48 3.06 -10.65
N ASN A 14 -4.53 2.49 -9.90
CA ASN A 14 -4.32 1.03 -9.85
C ASN A 14 -4.19 0.42 -8.44
N TYR A 15 -4.18 1.22 -7.37
CA TYR A 15 -4.09 0.72 -6.00
C TYR A 15 -5.45 0.27 -5.46
N VAL A 16 -5.44 -0.25 -4.23
CA VAL A 16 -6.56 -0.88 -3.51
C VAL A 16 -7.90 -0.19 -3.81
N GLU A 17 -8.85 -1.01 -4.23
CA GLU A 17 -10.23 -0.66 -4.53
C GLU A 17 -11.10 -1.33 -3.47
N ASP A 18 -12.21 -0.71 -3.10
CA ASP A 18 -13.27 -1.39 -2.37
C ASP A 18 -13.90 -2.51 -3.22
N ASP A 19 -14.63 -3.42 -2.56
CA ASP A 19 -15.23 -4.58 -3.23
C ASP A 19 -16.19 -4.18 -4.36
N ASP A 20 -16.84 -3.02 -4.23
CA ASP A 20 -17.74 -2.43 -5.23
C ASP A 20 -17.04 -1.51 -6.26
N SER A 21 -15.72 -1.33 -6.13
CA SER A 21 -14.89 -0.44 -6.97
C SER A 21 -15.36 1.02 -7.05
N MET A 22 -16.14 1.49 -6.06
CA MET A 22 -16.63 2.86 -5.95
C MET A 22 -15.60 3.82 -5.35
N PHE A 23 -14.72 3.32 -4.48
CA PHE A 23 -13.75 4.12 -3.73
C PHE A 23 -12.33 3.60 -3.92
N ARG A 24 -11.40 4.54 -4.11
CA ARG A 24 -9.96 4.28 -4.19
C ARG A 24 -9.20 5.23 -3.27
N PHE A 25 -8.05 4.77 -2.79
CA PHE A 25 -7.16 5.65 -2.04
C PHE A 25 -6.49 6.67 -2.97
N ASP A 26 -6.70 7.95 -2.68
CA ASP A 26 -6.05 9.08 -3.34
C ASP A 26 -4.91 9.62 -2.45
N TYR A 27 -3.80 8.87 -2.39
CA TYR A 27 -2.66 9.26 -1.57
C TYR A 27 -1.93 10.46 -2.17
N SER A 28 -2.13 11.65 -1.60
CA SER A 28 -1.47 12.87 -2.08
C SER A 28 0.06 12.76 -2.08
N VAL A 29 0.72 13.49 -2.98
CA VAL A 29 2.19 13.54 -3.05
C VAL A 29 2.84 13.94 -1.71
N PRO A 30 2.33 14.94 -0.96
CA PRO A 30 2.84 15.22 0.39
C PRO A 30 2.71 14.03 1.34
N PHE A 31 1.59 13.30 1.32
CA PHE A 31 1.40 12.11 2.14
C PHE A 31 2.40 11.01 1.77
N LEU A 32 2.59 10.73 0.47
CA LEU A 32 3.56 9.75 0.00
C LEU A 32 4.99 10.13 0.42
N ARG A 33 5.35 11.42 0.36
CA ARG A 33 6.66 11.87 0.84
C ARG A 33 6.84 11.66 2.34
N TRP A 34 5.80 11.92 3.13
CA TRP A 34 5.81 11.69 4.58
C TRP A 34 5.93 10.18 4.89
N ALA A 35 5.11 9.34 4.27
CA ALA A 35 5.09 7.90 4.52
C ALA A 35 6.34 7.17 4.03
N LEU A 36 6.91 7.58 2.89
CA LEU A 36 8.05 6.90 2.25
C LEU A 36 9.41 7.41 2.72
N LYS A 37 9.48 8.51 3.47
CA LYS A 37 10.76 9.09 3.93
C LYS A 37 10.85 9.24 5.45
N PRO A 38 10.53 8.20 6.25
CA PRO A 38 10.83 8.24 7.67
C PRO A 38 12.36 8.24 7.90
N PRO A 39 12.83 8.59 9.12
CA PRO A 39 14.24 8.49 9.45
C PRO A 39 14.83 7.11 9.12
N GLY A 40 15.98 7.11 8.44
CA GLY A 40 16.65 5.88 8.01
C GLY A 40 16.13 5.24 6.72
N PHE A 41 15.17 5.86 6.02
CA PHE A 41 14.70 5.33 4.73
C PHE A 41 15.85 5.18 3.73
N LEU A 42 15.78 4.13 2.91
CA LEU A 42 16.76 3.86 1.88
C LEU A 42 16.10 4.00 0.51
N ARG A 43 16.61 4.89 -0.35
CA ARG A 43 16.04 5.14 -1.69
C ARG A 43 15.92 3.85 -2.51
N HIS A 44 16.85 2.91 -2.35
CA HIS A 44 16.83 1.66 -3.08
C HIS A 44 15.75 0.67 -2.60
N TRP A 45 15.09 0.92 -1.45
CA TRP A 45 13.88 0.21 -1.04
C TRP A 45 12.61 0.77 -1.68
N HIS A 46 12.67 1.89 -2.39
CA HIS A 46 11.59 2.36 -3.26
C HIS A 46 11.77 1.75 -4.64
N LEU A 47 11.10 0.63 -4.88
CA LEU A 47 11.30 -0.17 -6.08
C LEU A 47 10.17 0.08 -7.06
N GLY A 48 10.48 0.74 -8.17
CA GLY A 48 9.60 0.91 -9.32
C GLY A 48 9.96 -0.02 -10.48
N VAL A 49 8.96 -0.52 -11.19
CA VAL A 49 9.11 -1.25 -12.46
C VAL A 49 8.57 -0.39 -13.58
N ARG A 50 9.41 -0.15 -14.59
CA ARG A 50 9.07 0.64 -15.78
C ARG A 50 9.09 -0.23 -17.02
N VAL A 51 8.20 0.07 -17.96
CA VAL A 51 8.20 -0.55 -19.29
C VAL A 51 9.37 0.02 -20.09
N LYS A 52 10.24 -0.84 -20.64
CA LYS A 52 11.48 -0.41 -21.32
C LYS A 52 11.26 0.52 -22.52
N SER A 53 10.17 0.33 -23.27
CA SER A 53 9.92 1.07 -24.51
C SER A 53 9.46 2.52 -24.29
N ASN A 54 8.66 2.79 -23.25
CA ASN A 54 8.06 4.11 -23.01
C ASN A 54 8.33 4.65 -21.60
N MET A 55 9.15 3.95 -20.81
CA MET A 55 9.50 4.28 -19.43
C MET A 55 8.33 4.41 -18.45
N LYS A 56 7.11 4.03 -18.85
CA LYS A 56 5.91 4.13 -18.00
C LYS A 56 6.09 3.27 -16.74
N LEU A 57 5.87 3.86 -15.57
CA LEU A 57 5.82 3.13 -14.30
C LEU A 57 4.58 2.22 -14.26
N VAL A 58 4.79 0.92 -14.01
CA VAL A 58 3.74 -0.11 -14.05
C VAL A 58 3.73 -1.04 -12.83
N GLY A 59 4.71 -0.91 -11.95
CA GLY A 59 4.76 -1.64 -10.68
C GLY A 59 5.53 -0.84 -9.65
N PHE A 60 5.14 -0.98 -8.39
CA PHE A 60 5.78 -0.31 -7.28
C PHE A 60 5.67 -1.17 -6.02
N ILE A 61 6.72 -1.19 -5.20
CA ILE A 61 6.73 -1.76 -3.85
C ILE A 61 7.75 -0.98 -3.02
N THR A 62 7.46 -0.80 -1.75
CA THR A 62 8.32 -0.03 -0.85
C THR A 62 8.63 -0.79 0.42
N GLY A 63 9.81 -0.50 0.98
CA GLY A 63 10.17 -0.86 2.33
C GLY A 63 10.66 0.38 3.09
N ILE A 64 10.31 0.48 4.37
CA ILE A 64 10.85 1.48 5.31
C ILE A 64 11.38 0.77 6.57
N PRO A 65 12.43 1.28 7.22
CA PRO A 65 12.97 0.63 8.41
C PRO A 65 12.01 0.76 9.59
N ALA A 66 11.88 -0.30 10.38
CA ALA A 66 11.08 -0.30 11.59
C ALA A 66 11.74 -1.15 12.69
N SER A 67 11.68 -0.69 13.94
CA SER A 67 12.02 -1.51 15.11
C SER A 67 10.72 -1.98 15.73
N ILE A 68 10.45 -3.28 15.66
CA ILE A 68 9.15 -3.85 16.03
C ILE A 68 9.34 -4.77 17.23
N GLN A 69 8.58 -4.50 18.29
CA GLN A 69 8.51 -5.38 19.43
C GLN A 69 7.54 -6.52 19.15
N VAL A 70 8.06 -7.74 19.14
CA VAL A 70 7.25 -8.96 18.97
C VAL A 70 7.33 -9.74 20.26
N HIS A 71 6.27 -9.67 21.07
CA HIS A 71 6.27 -10.12 22.45
C HIS A 71 7.34 -9.40 23.29
N GLU A 72 8.41 -10.10 23.68
CA GLU A 72 9.49 -9.56 24.51
C GLU A 72 10.60 -8.87 23.69
N PRO A 73 11.18 -9.49 22.64
CA PRO A 73 12.28 -8.87 21.89
C PRO A 73 11.82 -7.76 20.95
N THR A 74 12.65 -6.70 20.87
CA THR A 74 12.62 -5.73 19.78
C THR A 74 13.49 -6.21 18.63
N VAL A 75 12.88 -6.36 17.45
CA VAL A 75 13.54 -6.85 16.24
C VAL A 75 13.63 -5.73 15.21
N LYS A 76 14.81 -5.57 14.61
CA LYS A 76 14.98 -4.67 13.45
C LYS A 76 14.34 -5.33 12.22
N MET A 77 13.31 -4.71 11.69
CA MET A 77 12.53 -5.18 10.56
C MET A 77 12.46 -4.12 9.46
N VAL A 78 11.83 -4.50 8.34
CA VAL A 78 11.32 -3.56 7.34
C VAL A 78 9.79 -3.61 7.34
N GLU A 79 9.13 -2.46 7.30
CA GLU A 79 7.70 -2.40 6.98
C GLU A 79 7.54 -2.33 5.47
N ILE A 80 6.86 -3.33 4.89
CA ILE A 80 6.56 -3.39 3.46
C ILE A 80 5.19 -2.78 3.21
N ASN A 81 5.12 -1.83 2.28
CA ASN A 81 3.87 -1.15 1.93
C ASN A 81 3.85 -0.76 0.44
N PHE A 82 2.71 -0.27 -0.04
CA PHE A 82 2.49 0.25 -1.38
C PHE A 82 2.83 -0.73 -2.53
N LEU A 83 2.59 -2.04 -2.31
CA LEU A 83 2.67 -3.03 -3.38
C LEU A 83 1.55 -2.80 -4.40
N CYS A 84 1.90 -2.27 -5.57
CA CYS A 84 0.97 -1.95 -6.65
C CYS A 84 1.46 -2.53 -7.97
N VAL A 85 0.54 -3.12 -8.75
CA VAL A 85 0.77 -3.54 -10.13
C VAL A 85 -0.32 -2.95 -10.99
N HIS A 86 0.07 -2.33 -12.11
CA HIS A 86 -0.85 -1.77 -13.09
C HIS A 86 -1.90 -2.80 -13.50
N LYS A 87 -3.17 -2.40 -13.56
CA LYS A 87 -4.33 -3.29 -13.77
C LYS A 87 -4.16 -4.27 -14.93
N LYS A 88 -3.70 -3.76 -16.09
CA LYS A 88 -3.42 -4.55 -17.31
C LYS A 88 -2.32 -5.63 -17.16
N LEU A 89 -1.47 -5.55 -16.13
CA LEU A 89 -0.38 -6.50 -15.86
C LEU A 89 -0.67 -7.41 -14.66
N ARG A 90 -1.85 -7.28 -14.04
CA ARG A 90 -2.29 -8.21 -12.98
C ARG A 90 -2.38 -9.64 -13.54
N SER A 91 -2.25 -10.63 -12.67
CA SER A 91 -2.23 -12.07 -13.02
C SER A 91 -1.07 -12.53 -13.92
N LYS A 92 -0.06 -11.67 -14.18
CA LYS A 92 1.19 -12.04 -14.89
C LYS A 92 2.35 -12.39 -13.96
N ARG A 93 2.06 -12.66 -12.68
CA ARG A 93 3.06 -13.01 -11.63
C ARG A 93 4.16 -11.96 -11.40
N LEU A 94 3.87 -10.68 -11.66
CA LEU A 94 4.81 -9.57 -11.39
C LEU A 94 4.97 -9.29 -9.88
N ALA A 95 3.89 -9.37 -9.09
CA ALA A 95 3.94 -9.12 -7.65
C ALA A 95 4.92 -10.06 -6.90
N PRO A 96 4.95 -11.39 -7.16
CA PRO A 96 5.98 -12.26 -6.61
C PRO A 96 7.43 -11.84 -6.94
N VAL A 97 7.67 -11.27 -8.12
CA VAL A 97 9.01 -10.79 -8.52
C VAL A 97 9.37 -9.52 -7.74
N LEU A 98 8.43 -8.58 -7.59
CA LEU A 98 8.60 -7.39 -6.76
C LEU A 98 8.93 -7.76 -5.31
N ILE A 99 8.20 -8.72 -4.73
CA ILE A 99 8.42 -9.22 -3.37
C ILE A 99 9.82 -9.84 -3.24
N LYS A 100 10.22 -10.73 -4.16
CA LYS A 100 11.57 -11.34 -4.14
C LYS A 100 12.68 -10.29 -4.23
N GLU A 101 12.52 -9.29 -5.08
CA GLU A 101 13.55 -8.27 -5.27
C GLU A 101 13.64 -7.32 -4.08
N ILE A 102 12.52 -6.90 -3.47
CA ILE A 102 12.59 -6.08 -2.25
C ILE A 102 13.20 -6.87 -1.09
N THR A 103 12.85 -8.15 -0.92
CA THR A 103 13.48 -9.04 0.07
C THR A 103 14.99 -9.15 -0.19
N ARG A 104 15.42 -9.33 -1.43
CA ARG A 104 16.86 -9.39 -1.79
C ARG A 104 17.59 -8.09 -1.40
N ARG A 105 16.97 -6.93 -1.57
CA ARG A 105 17.54 -5.62 -1.20
C ARG A 105 17.59 -5.43 0.31
N VAL A 106 16.55 -5.83 1.03
CA VAL A 106 16.48 -5.77 2.50
C VAL A 106 17.54 -6.68 3.13
N ASN A 107 17.70 -7.90 2.61
CA ASN A 107 18.73 -8.84 3.09
C ASN A 107 20.16 -8.31 2.88
N LYS A 108 20.41 -7.50 1.84
CA LYS A 108 21.72 -6.86 1.62
C LYS A 108 22.07 -5.83 2.70
N GLU A 109 21.08 -5.28 3.38
CA GLU A 109 21.23 -4.36 4.51
C GLU A 109 21.24 -5.12 5.87
N ASN A 110 21.41 -6.44 5.83
CA ASN A 110 21.43 -7.33 6.98
C ASN A 110 20.15 -7.27 7.85
N ILE A 111 19.00 -7.12 7.19
CA ILE A 111 17.66 -7.24 7.81
C ILE A 111 16.99 -8.46 7.21
N TRP A 112 16.38 -9.30 8.06
CA TRP A 112 15.88 -10.61 7.67
C TRP A 112 14.39 -10.81 8.01
N GLN A 113 13.75 -9.80 8.59
CA GLN A 113 12.36 -9.80 9.02
C GLN A 113 11.62 -8.61 8.41
N ALA A 114 10.34 -8.82 8.12
CA ALA A 114 9.46 -7.81 7.60
C ALA A 114 8.09 -7.88 8.26
N VAL A 115 7.44 -6.73 8.40
CA VAL A 115 6.01 -6.63 8.72
C VAL A 115 5.27 -6.10 7.50
N TYR A 116 4.04 -6.55 7.30
CA TYR A 116 3.15 -6.03 6.28
C TYR A 116 1.70 -6.30 6.68
N THR A 117 0.78 -5.56 6.08
CA THR A 117 -0.66 -5.79 6.18
C THR A 117 -1.22 -6.01 4.78
N ALA A 118 -2.27 -6.83 4.68
CA ALA A 118 -2.96 -7.08 3.43
C ALA A 118 -4.45 -7.29 3.70
N GLY A 119 -5.30 -6.85 2.77
CA GLY A 119 -6.74 -7.13 2.81
C GLY A 119 -7.11 -8.55 2.35
N VAL A 120 -6.14 -9.32 1.87
CA VAL A 120 -6.33 -10.71 1.45
C VAL A 120 -5.71 -11.67 2.44
N VAL A 121 -6.33 -12.84 2.62
CA VAL A 121 -5.81 -13.89 3.50
C VAL A 121 -4.54 -14.49 2.87
N LEU A 122 -3.44 -14.38 3.60
CA LEU A 122 -2.15 -15.01 3.28
C LEU A 122 -1.84 -16.08 4.34
N PRO A 123 -0.98 -17.08 4.03
CA PRO A 123 -0.68 -18.14 4.98
C PRO A 123 -0.13 -17.60 6.31
N ARG A 124 -0.70 -18.09 7.42
CA ARG A 124 -0.29 -17.82 8.81
C ARG A 124 -0.35 -16.32 9.20
N PRO A 125 -1.54 -15.70 9.23
CA PRO A 125 -1.67 -14.36 9.78
C PRO A 125 -1.34 -14.36 11.28
N VAL A 126 -0.64 -13.32 11.75
CA VAL A 126 -0.36 -13.11 13.18
C VAL A 126 -1.61 -12.60 13.91
N SER A 127 -2.39 -11.74 13.25
CA SER A 127 -3.62 -11.14 13.76
C SER A 127 -4.52 -10.71 12.62
N GLU A 128 -5.80 -10.50 12.92
CA GLU A 128 -6.81 -9.94 12.02
C GLU A 128 -7.54 -8.79 12.73
N CYS A 129 -7.76 -7.70 12.01
CA CYS A 129 -8.46 -6.51 12.51
C CYS A 129 -9.59 -6.13 11.56
N ARG A 130 -10.65 -5.53 12.10
CA ARG A 130 -11.80 -5.03 11.33
C ARG A 130 -11.83 -3.50 11.33
N TYR A 131 -12.00 -2.89 10.16
CA TYR A 131 -12.25 -1.46 10.02
C TYR A 131 -13.67 -1.11 10.46
N TYR A 132 -13.82 0.01 11.15
CA TYR A 132 -15.10 0.60 11.53
C TYR A 132 -15.15 2.06 11.09
N HIS A 133 -16.35 2.56 10.82
CA HIS A 133 -16.56 3.93 10.35
C HIS A 133 -17.48 4.71 11.30
N ARG A 134 -17.10 5.96 11.60
CA ARG A 134 -17.96 6.92 12.28
C ARG A 134 -18.30 8.07 11.33
N SER A 135 -19.55 8.15 10.92
CA SER A 135 -20.03 9.16 9.96
C SER A 135 -19.89 10.57 10.53
N LEU A 136 -19.04 11.40 9.92
CA LEU A 136 -18.89 12.82 10.26
C LEU A 136 -19.82 13.72 9.43
N ASN A 137 -20.03 13.38 8.17
CA ASN A 137 -20.98 14.04 7.27
C ASN A 137 -21.91 12.98 6.63
N PRO A 138 -22.94 12.51 7.35
CA PRO A 138 -23.84 11.46 6.87
C PRO A 138 -24.50 11.83 5.54
N LYS A 139 -24.89 13.09 5.34
CA LYS A 139 -25.51 13.58 4.11
C LYS A 139 -24.63 13.29 2.90
N LYS A 140 -23.36 13.71 2.95
CA LYS A 140 -22.41 13.47 1.86
C LYS A 140 -22.11 11.98 1.67
N LEU A 141 -21.96 11.23 2.77
CA LEU A 141 -21.66 9.80 2.69
C LEU A 141 -22.78 9.01 2.02
N ILE A 142 -24.04 9.41 2.22
CA ILE A 142 -25.19 8.82 1.55
C ILE A 142 -25.24 9.26 0.08
N GLU A 143 -25.01 10.55 -0.21
CA GLU A 143 -25.00 11.09 -1.57
C GLU A 143 -23.98 10.39 -2.49
N VAL A 144 -22.79 10.05 -1.98
CA VAL A 144 -21.75 9.37 -2.75
C VAL A 144 -21.82 7.84 -2.69
N GLY A 145 -22.84 7.27 -2.04
CA GLY A 145 -23.04 5.82 -1.96
C GLY A 145 -22.13 5.07 -0.98
N PHE A 146 -21.40 5.77 -0.10
CA PHE A 146 -20.55 5.13 0.92
C PHE A 146 -21.40 4.51 2.04
N SER A 147 -22.49 5.17 2.42
CA SER A 147 -23.44 4.73 3.44
C SER A 147 -24.87 4.75 2.90
N HIS A 148 -25.77 4.00 3.51
CA HIS A 148 -27.17 3.95 3.11
C HIS A 148 -28.10 4.35 4.25
N LEU A 149 -29.25 4.94 3.92
CA LEU A 149 -30.29 5.25 4.89
C LEU A 149 -31.05 3.97 5.26
N GLY A 150 -31.10 3.64 6.55
CA GLY A 150 -31.82 2.47 7.02
C GLY A 150 -33.35 2.63 6.90
N PRO A 151 -34.12 1.53 6.93
CA PRO A 151 -35.58 1.60 6.97
C PRO A 151 -36.05 2.47 8.14
N ARG A 152 -37.02 3.35 7.90
CA ARG A 152 -37.62 4.25 8.91
C ARG A 152 -36.66 5.30 9.50
N MET A 153 -35.62 5.69 8.76
CA MET A 153 -34.76 6.83 9.11
C MET A 153 -35.01 7.99 8.13
N THR A 154 -34.81 9.23 8.57
CA THR A 154 -34.82 10.44 7.73
C THR A 154 -33.40 10.97 7.55
N MET A 155 -33.17 11.71 6.47
CA MET A 155 -31.89 12.41 6.21
C MET A 155 -31.63 13.56 7.18
#